data_AF-A0A9E5R9S2-F1
#
_entry.id   AF-A0A9E5R9S2-F1
#
_cell.length_a   1.000
_cell.length_b   1.000
_cell.length_c   1.000
_cell.angle_alpha   90.00
_cell.angle_beta   90.00
_cell.angle_gamma   90.00
#
_symmetry.space_group_name_H-M   'P 1'
#
loop_
_entity.id
_entity.type
_entity.pdbx_description
1 polymer ?
#
loop_
_entity_poly.entity_id
_entity_poly.type
_entity_poly.pdbx_seq_one_letter_code
_entity_poly.pdbx_strand_id
1 'polypeptide(L)'
;GTVGAGAALGLRQLQRRGYVEGTGAHWRLTALGASVASREAHNQALWDAYRQFGYALDLPLVHEEPTRDIHEVLPPRVVESLEQQLMKGSGAR
;
A
#
# COMPACT_ATOMS: atom_id res chain seq x y z
N GLY A 1 4.03 -22.25 -20.05
CA GLY A 1 3.89 -20.86 -20.53
C GLY A 1 2.57 -20.25 -20.10
N THR A 2 2.38 -20.00 -18.81
CA THR A 2 1.11 -19.55 -18.22
C THR A 2 1.13 -18.11 -17.70
N VAL A 3 2.27 -17.41 -17.82
CA VAL A 3 2.46 -16.06 -17.26
C VAL A 3 1.78 -14.96 -18.11
N GLY A 4 1.51 -15.21 -19.40
CA GLY A 4 1.02 -14.19 -20.33
C GLY A 4 -0.49 -13.87 -20.22
N ALA A 5 -1.34 -14.87 -20.00
CA ALA A 5 -2.80 -14.68 -20.08
C ALA A 5 -3.38 -13.96 -18.85
N GLY A 6 -2.88 -14.28 -17.65
CA GLY A 6 -3.32 -13.66 -16.39
C GLY A 6 -2.88 -12.21 -16.26
N ALA A 7 -1.61 -11.91 -16.59
CA ALA A 7 -1.08 -10.55 -16.58
C ALA A 7 -1.83 -9.64 -17.58
N ALA A 8 -2.13 -10.13 -18.78
CA ALA A 8 -2.90 -9.39 -19.77
C ALA A 8 -4.34 -9.12 -19.33
N LEU A 9 -4.95 -10.04 -18.58
CA LEU A 9 -6.29 -9.84 -18.01
C LEU A 9 -6.26 -8.79 -16.88
N GLY A 10 -5.27 -8.84 -15.99
CA GLY A 10 -5.06 -7.84 -14.95
C GLY A 10 -4.82 -6.43 -15.51
N LEU A 11 -3.94 -6.30 -16.50
CA LEU A 11 -3.67 -5.02 -17.17
C LEU A 11 -4.91 -4.43 -17.83
N ARG A 12 -5.72 -5.26 -18.51
CA ARG A 12 -7.00 -4.82 -19.09
C ARG A 12 -7.98 -4.34 -18.02
N GLN A 13 -8.03 -4.99 -16.86
CA GLN A 13 -8.88 -4.54 -15.75
C GLN A 13 -8.39 -3.21 -15.16
N LEU A 14 -7.09 -3.05 -14.95
CA LEU A 14 -6.49 -1.79 -14.49
C LEU A 14 -6.74 -0.66 -15.49
N GLN A 15 -6.65 -0.94 -16.79
CA GLN A 15 -6.95 0.03 -17.84
C GLN A 15 -8.43 0.40 -17.87
N ARG A 16 -9.35 -0.58 -17.77
CA ARG A 16 -10.80 -0.33 -17.67
C ARG A 16 -11.18 0.52 -16.45
N ARG A 17 -10.42 0.40 -15.36
CA ARG A 17 -10.57 1.23 -14.14
C ARG A 17 -9.88 2.59 -14.25
N GLY A 18 -9.18 2.87 -15.35
CA GLY A 18 -8.46 4.12 -15.57
C GLY A 18 -7.20 4.26 -14.71
N TYR A 19 -6.64 3.17 -14.16
CA TYR A 19 -5.43 3.21 -13.33
C TYR A 19 -4.15 3.13 -14.15
N VAL A 20 -4.20 2.48 -15.32
CA VAL A 20 -3.09 2.43 -16.26
C VAL A 20 -3.56 2.82 -17.64
N GLU A 21 -2.64 3.32 -18.45
CA GLU A 21 -2.83 3.55 -19.87
C GLU A 21 -1.74 2.83 -20.66
N GLY A 22 -2.11 2.29 -21.82
CA GLY A 22 -1.18 1.68 -22.75
C GLY A 22 -0.62 2.74 -23.68
N THR A 23 0.70 2.94 -23.69
CA THR A 23 1.42 3.77 -24.66
C THR A 23 2.18 2.84 -25.61
N GLY A 24 1.49 2.31 -26.63
CA GLY A 24 2.07 1.35 -27.57
C GLY A 24 2.44 0.03 -26.90
N ALA A 25 3.75 -0.27 -26.80
CA ALA A 25 4.26 -1.49 -26.16
C ALA A 25 4.47 -1.35 -24.62
N HIS A 26 4.21 -0.17 -24.06
CA HIS A 26 4.50 0.13 -22.66
C HIS A 26 3.21 0.47 -21.88
N TRP A 27 3.25 0.23 -20.57
CA TRP A 27 2.17 0.60 -19.65
C TRP A 27 2.65 1.71 -18.72
N ARG A 28 1.79 2.69 -18.48
CA ARG A 28 2.05 3.80 -17.56
C ARG A 28 0.91 3.93 -16.56
N LEU A 29 1.22 4.28 -15.31
CA LEU A 29 0.21 4.68 -14.34
C LEU A 29 -0.42 6.02 -14.75
N THR A 30 -1.73 6.12 -14.69
CA THR A 30 -2.41 7.42 -14.75
C THR A 30 -2.24 8.16 -13.43
N ALA A 31 -2.61 9.44 -13.36
CA ALA A 31 -2.65 10.17 -12.08
C ALA A 31 -3.52 9.46 -11.03
N LEU A 32 -4.66 8.91 -11.44
CA LEU A 32 -5.55 8.13 -10.58
C LEU A 32 -4.87 6.84 -10.09
N GLY A 33 -4.24 6.09 -11.00
CA GLY A 33 -3.53 4.87 -10.64
C GLY A 33 -2.35 5.12 -9.72
N ALA A 34 -1.61 6.21 -9.94
CA ALA A 34 -0.51 6.62 -9.07
C ALA A 34 -1.01 6.98 -7.66
N SER A 35 -2.13 7.70 -7.55
CA SER A 35 -2.75 8.01 -6.25
C SER A 35 -3.21 6.76 -5.51
N VAL A 36 -3.90 5.84 -6.19
CA VAL A 36 -4.34 4.57 -5.60
C VAL A 36 -3.14 3.71 -5.18
N ALA A 37 -2.13 3.58 -6.03
CA ALA A 37 -0.92 2.83 -5.72
C ALA A 37 -0.15 3.44 -4.54
N SER A 38 -0.08 4.78 -4.46
CA SER A 38 0.55 5.47 -3.35
C SER A 38 -0.18 5.23 -2.03
N ARG A 39 -1.52 5.23 -2.04
CA ARG A 39 -2.32 4.94 -0.83
C ARG A 39 -2.11 3.49 -0.37
N GLU A 40 -2.13 2.54 -1.31
CA GLU A 40 -1.90 1.13 -0.99
C GLU A 40 -0.50 0.88 -0.44
N ALA A 41 0.52 1.47 -1.07
CA ALA A 41 1.90 1.39 -0.61
C ALA A 41 2.07 1.99 0.79
N HIS A 42 1.41 3.12 1.06
CA HIS A 42 1.43 3.74 2.38
C HIS A 42 0.74 2.87 3.44
N ASN A 43 -0.43 2.31 3.13
CA ASN A 43 -1.12 1.38 4.01
C ASN A 43 -0.26 0.15 4.35
N GLN A 44 0.39 -0.43 3.34
CA GLN A 44 1.30 -1.56 3.53
C GLN A 44 2.48 -1.18 4.43
N ALA A 45 3.08 0.00 4.23
CA ALA A 45 4.17 0.49 5.06
C ALA A 45 3.75 0.67 6.53
N LEU A 46 2.51 1.11 6.79
CA LEU A 46 1.98 1.21 8.15
C LEU A 46 1.78 -0.16 8.80
N TRP A 47 1.29 -1.16 8.06
CA TRP A 47 1.23 -2.55 8.54
C TRP A 47 2.62 -3.11 8.84
N ASP A 48 3.62 -2.81 8.01
CA ASP A 48 5.02 -3.19 8.25
C ASP A 48 5.56 -2.51 9.53
N ALA A 49 5.29 -1.21 9.71
CA ALA A 49 5.67 -0.48 10.90
C ALA A 49 4.98 -1.03 12.16
N TYR A 50 3.70 -1.40 12.07
CA TYR A 50 2.97 -2.03 13.17
C TYR A 50 3.63 -3.35 13.58
N ARG A 51 3.99 -4.21 12.63
CA ARG A 51 4.71 -5.45 12.91
C ARG A 51 6.09 -5.21 13.53
N GLN A 52 6.81 -4.20 13.06
CA GLN A 52 8.17 -3.91 13.52
C GLN A 52 8.22 -3.25 14.90
N PHE A 53 7.33 -2.27 15.14
CA PHE A 53 7.39 -1.40 16.33
C PHE A 53 6.25 -1.64 17.32
N GLY A 54 5.25 -2.45 16.98
CA GLY A 54 4.04 -2.63 17.77
C GLY A 54 4.31 -3.04 19.21
N TYR A 55 5.25 -3.97 19.42
CA TYR A 55 5.66 -4.38 20.76
C TYR A 55 6.37 -3.25 21.53
N ALA A 56 7.30 -2.54 20.88
CA ALA A 56 8.07 -1.47 21.52
C ALA A 56 7.21 -0.23 21.87
N LEU A 57 6.14 -0.01 21.11
CA LEU A 57 5.19 1.08 21.30
C LEU A 57 3.97 0.69 22.15
N ASP A 58 3.92 -0.55 22.67
CA ASP A 58 2.79 -1.09 23.43
C ASP A 58 1.44 -0.91 22.69
N LEU A 59 1.44 -1.22 21.39
CA LEU A 59 0.26 -1.06 20.54
C LEU A 59 -0.77 -2.17 20.80
N PRO A 60 -2.08 -1.88 20.61
CA PRO A 60 -3.12 -2.89 20.76
C PRO A 60 -2.91 -4.02 19.76
N LEU A 61 -3.00 -5.26 20.24
CA LEU A 61 -3.03 -6.45 19.40
C LEU A 61 -4.34 -6.49 18.62
N VAL A 62 -4.25 -6.31 17.31
CA VAL A 62 -5.37 -6.45 16.37
C VAL A 62 -5.16 -7.63 15.42
N HIS A 63 -6.23 -8.10 14.80
CA HIS A 63 -6.13 -9.05 13.69
C HIS A 63 -5.54 -8.33 12.47
N GLU A 64 -4.39 -8.79 11.98
CA GLU A 64 -3.75 -8.20 10.81
C GLU A 64 -4.47 -8.62 9.52
N GLU A 65 -5.01 -7.65 8.81
CA GLU A 65 -5.57 -7.81 7.47
C GLU A 65 -4.85 -6.83 6.52
N PRO A 66 -3.72 -7.22 5.89
CA PRO A 66 -2.88 -6.29 5.12
C PRO A 66 -3.59 -5.61 3.94
N THR A 67 -4.65 -6.24 3.42
CA THR A 67 -5.49 -5.70 2.35
C THR A 67 -6.53 -4.70 2.85
N ARG A 68 -6.70 -4.56 4.17
CA ARG A 68 -7.60 -3.60 4.78
C ARG A 68 -6.83 -2.34 5.16
N ASP A 69 -7.51 -1.21 5.07
CA ASP A 69 -6.94 0.06 5.50
C ASP A 69 -6.71 0.03 7.02
N ILE A 70 -5.47 0.23 7.44
CA ILE A 70 -5.07 0.20 8.84
C ILE A 70 -5.79 1.28 9.67
N HIS A 71 -6.23 2.37 9.04
CA HIS A 71 -7.01 3.43 9.69
C HIS A 71 -8.41 2.96 10.11
N GLU A 72 -8.92 1.86 9.54
CA GLU A 72 -10.19 1.26 9.95
C GLU A 72 -10.04 0.27 11.11
N VAL A 73 -8.81 -0.18 11.37
CA VAL A 73 -8.50 -1.24 12.34
C VAL A 73 -7.89 -0.66 13.61
N LEU A 74 -6.99 0.32 13.46
CA LEU A 74 -6.29 0.95 14.57
C LEU A 74 -6.88 2.33 14.90
N PRO A 75 -6.85 2.74 16.19
CA PRO A 75 -7.23 4.10 16.57
C PRO A 75 -6.34 5.14 15.87
N PRO A 76 -6.87 6.34 15.52
CA PRO A 76 -6.10 7.37 14.80
C PRO A 76 -4.75 7.72 15.45
N ARG A 77 -4.72 7.88 16.77
CA ARG A 77 -3.49 8.15 17.56
C ARG A 77 -2.39 7.09 17.39
N VAL A 78 -2.78 5.83 17.17
CA VAL A 78 -1.85 4.73 16.96
C VAL A 78 -1.27 4.83 15.55
N VAL A 79 -2.13 5.11 14.56
CA VAL A 79 -1.69 5.29 13.18
C VAL A 79 -0.73 6.48 13.05
N GLU A 80 -1.05 7.62 13.68
CA GLU A 80 -0.15 8.78 13.75
C GLU A 80 1.23 8.42 14.34
N SER A 81 1.26 7.56 15.36
CA SER A 81 2.51 7.10 15.96
C SER A 81 3.33 6.23 15.00
N LEU A 82 2.68 5.39 14.20
CA LEU A 82 3.31 4.57 13.16
C LEU A 82 3.83 5.43 12.00
N GLU A 83 3.07 6.42 11.56
CA GLU A 83 3.49 7.40 10.56
C GLU A 83 4.77 8.13 11.01
N GLN A 84 4.81 8.55 12.28
CA GLN A 84 6.01 9.18 12.84
C GLN A 84 7.23 8.25 12.83
N GLN A 85 7.05 6.94 13.06
CA GLN A 85 8.16 5.98 12.96
C GLN A 85 8.65 5.82 11.52
N LEU A 86 7.74 5.76 10.54
CA LEU A 86 8.11 5.70 9.12
C LEU A 86 8.91 6.92 8.67
N MET A 87 8.54 8.11 9.15
CA MET A 87 9.28 9.35 8.88
C MET A 87 10.67 9.34 9.51
N LYS A 88 10.80 8.85 10.75
CA LYS A 88 12.10 8.75 11.46
C LYS A 88 13.03 7.74 10.80
N GLY A 89 12.51 6.60 10.36
CA GLY A 89 13.29 5.56 9.65
C GLY A 89 13.77 5.99 8.26
N SER A 90 13.06 6.93 7.62
CA SER A 90 13.41 7.48 6.30
C SER A 90 14.51 8.56 6.36
N GLY A 91 14.86 9.06 7.56
CA GLY A 91 15.94 10.02 7.80
C GLY A 91 17.30 9.40 8.15
N ALA A 92 17.38 8.07 8.24
CA ALA A 92 18.61 7.34 8.61
C ALA A 92 19.15 6.53 7.41
N ARG A 93 19.53 7.22 6.33
CA ARG A 93 20.40 6.68 5.27
C ARG A 93 21.30 7.75 4.70
#